data_AF-A0A7C6KMB7-F1
#
_entry.id   AF-A0A7C6KMB7-F1
#
_cell.length_a   1.000
_cell.length_b   1.000
_cell.length_c   1.000
_cell.angle_alpha   90.00
_cell.angle_beta   90.00
_cell.angle_gamma   90.00
#
_symmetry.space_group_name_H-M   'P 1'
#
loop_
_entity.id
_entity.type
_entity.pdbx_description
1 polymer ?
#
loop_
_entity_poly.entity_id
_entity_poly.type
_entity_poly.pdbx_seq_one_letter_code
_entity_poly.pdbx_strand_id
1 'polypeptide(L)'
;MSEKAMKLTRVRIENFRSIKSLEFGFPESGFLVLVGANNAGKSNIIRAVNHVLGSEWWSQDRLETHDFYARKEQNRISILLTFDTGETIGFKWQAERGEYRGFVNYGSGKDYSLTNEFKAKCPCTYLGADRTFDRQMSFYDWTLMGKIRKTFHQRCTPLASQLRAKFNEIVTGV
;
A
#
# COMPACT_ATOMS: atom_id res chain seq x y z
N MET A 1 -8.64 -20.21 -11.16
CA MET A 1 -7.23 -19.76 -11.02
C MET A 1 -7.18 -18.82 -9.83
N SER A 2 -6.41 -19.15 -8.79
CA SER A 2 -6.22 -18.23 -7.66
C SER A 2 -5.43 -17.03 -8.15
N GLU A 3 -6.00 -15.84 -8.08
CA GLU A 3 -5.27 -14.59 -8.34
C GLU A 3 -4.12 -14.52 -7.33
N LYS A 4 -2.87 -14.55 -7.83
CA LYS A 4 -1.67 -14.46 -7.00
C LYS A 4 -1.56 -13.03 -6.48
N ALA A 5 -1.56 -12.84 -5.17
CA ALA A 5 -1.36 -11.52 -4.57
C ALA A 5 0.05 -11.00 -4.91
N MET A 6 0.14 -9.74 -5.35
CA MET A 6 1.41 -9.10 -5.70
C MET A 6 2.25 -8.87 -4.43
N LYS A 7 3.51 -9.31 -4.44
CA LYS A 7 4.44 -9.15 -3.32
C LYS A 7 5.38 -7.99 -3.58
N LEU A 8 5.54 -7.10 -2.61
CA LEU A 8 6.55 -6.04 -2.66
C LEU A 8 7.94 -6.67 -2.61
N THR A 9 8.81 -6.34 -3.57
CA THR A 9 10.16 -6.91 -3.68
C THR A 9 11.26 -5.85 -3.59
N ARG A 10 10.95 -4.59 -3.88
CA ARG A 10 11.93 -3.49 -3.80
C ARG A 10 11.26 -2.19 -3.41
N VAL A 11 11.94 -1.43 -2.57
CA VAL A 11 11.54 -0.09 -2.13
C VAL A 11 12.67 0.87 -2.43
N ARG A 12 12.34 1.96 -3.13
CA ARG A 12 13.25 3.08 -3.38
C ARG A 12 12.61 4.39 -2.96
N ILE A 13 13.33 5.18 -2.17
CA ILE A 13 12.87 6.45 -1.62
C ILE A 13 13.96 7.49 -1.86
N GLU A 14 13.60 8.59 -2.49
CA GLU A 14 14.47 9.73 -2.73
C GLU A 14 13.82 10.99 -2.15
N ASN A 15 14.63 11.81 -1.48
CA ASN A 15 14.30 13.14 -0.99
C ASN A 15 13.04 13.25 -0.10
N PHE A 16 12.70 12.21 0.67
CA PHE A 16 11.54 12.22 1.55
C PHE A 16 11.92 12.38 3.03
N ARG A 17 11.55 13.51 3.64
CA ARG A 17 11.77 13.85 5.05
C ARG A 17 13.25 13.73 5.47
N SER A 18 13.60 12.76 6.31
CA SER A 18 14.99 12.54 6.71
C SER A 18 15.78 11.69 5.72
N ILE A 19 15.13 11.14 4.69
CA ILE A 19 15.73 10.22 3.72
C ILE A 19 16.17 11.01 2.49
N LYS A 20 17.48 11.13 2.28
CA LYS A 20 18.03 11.68 1.04
C LYS A 20 17.90 10.68 -0.12
N SER A 21 18.38 9.46 0.11
CA SER A 21 18.31 8.33 -0.82
C SER A 21 18.35 7.05 -0.02
N LEU A 22 17.44 6.12 -0.31
CA LEU A 22 17.40 4.79 0.30
C LEU A 22 16.82 3.81 -0.72
N GLU A 23 17.46 2.66 -0.83
CA GLU A 23 16.98 1.57 -1.65
C GLU A 23 17.28 0.22 -0.98
N PHE A 24 16.29 -0.67 -0.95
CA PHE A 24 16.47 -2.01 -0.41
C PHE A 24 15.52 -3.03 -1.07
N GLY A 25 15.95 -4.29 -1.07
CA GLY A 25 15.12 -5.43 -1.42
C GLY A 25 14.26 -5.86 -0.22
N PHE A 26 12.99 -6.16 -0.48
CA PHE A 26 12.11 -6.73 0.53
C PHE A 26 12.52 -8.19 0.78
N PRO A 27 12.58 -8.65 2.04
CA PRO A 27 12.99 -10.02 2.35
C PRO A 27 12.06 -11.06 1.73
N GLU A 28 12.63 -12.14 1.18
CA GLU A 28 11.85 -13.28 0.66
C GLU A 28 10.95 -13.94 1.71
N SER A 29 11.35 -13.84 2.99
CA SER A 29 10.54 -14.29 4.14
C SER A 29 9.20 -13.57 4.26
N GLY A 30 9.02 -12.42 3.62
CA GLY A 30 7.85 -11.56 3.76
C GLY A 30 7.85 -10.70 5.03
N PHE A 31 8.89 -10.78 5.86
CA PHE A 31 8.99 -10.02 7.10
C PHE A 31 10.19 -9.06 7.07
N LEU A 32 9.90 -7.76 7.03
CA LEU A 32 10.90 -6.70 7.15
C LEU A 32 10.94 -6.18 8.59
N VAL A 33 12.11 -6.26 9.24
CA VAL A 33 12.34 -5.69 10.57
C VAL A 33 13.30 -4.51 10.45
N LEU A 34 12.86 -3.32 10.86
CA LEU A 34 13.67 -2.10 10.83
C LEU A 34 14.23 -1.80 12.24
N VAL A 35 15.55 -1.87 12.40
CA VAL A 35 16.25 -1.62 13.67
C VAL A 35 17.16 -0.40 13.56
N GLY A 36 17.31 0.37 14.63
CA GLY A 36 18.19 1.53 14.68
C GLY A 36 17.76 2.56 15.73
N ALA A 37 18.56 3.62 15.90
CA ALA A 37 18.29 4.68 16.88
C ALA A 37 16.94 5.39 16.65
N ASN A 38 16.42 6.03 17.69
CA ASN A 38 15.27 6.92 17.55
C ASN A 38 15.58 8.02 16.53
N ASN A 39 14.58 8.39 15.74
CA ASN A 39 14.70 9.39 14.69
C ASN A 39 15.65 9.05 13.52
N ALA A 40 16.17 7.82 13.42
CA ALA A 40 17.01 7.37 12.31
C ALA A 40 16.28 7.22 10.95
N GLY A 41 15.02 7.67 10.84
CA GLY A 41 14.23 7.59 9.61
C GLY A 41 13.39 6.32 9.43
N LYS A 42 13.43 5.36 10.37
CA LYS A 42 12.66 4.10 10.29
C LYS A 42 11.16 4.33 10.01
N SER A 43 10.52 5.22 10.79
CA SER A 43 9.11 5.55 10.59
C SER A 43 8.86 6.29 9.26
N ASN A 44 9.85 6.99 8.70
CA ASN A 44 9.72 7.65 7.40
C ASN A 44 9.72 6.62 6.25
N ILE A 45 10.41 5.49 6.39
CA ILE A 45 10.30 4.37 5.44
C ILE A 45 8.85 3.86 5.40
N ILE A 46 8.28 3.57 6.57
CA ILE A 46 6.90 3.05 6.68
C ILE A 46 5.89 4.09 6.14
N ARG A 47 6.08 5.37 6.44
CA ARG A 47 5.22 6.46 5.92
C ARG A 47 5.32 6.60 4.41
N ALA A 48 6.51 6.51 3.82
CA ALA A 48 6.70 6.57 2.37
C ALA A 48 5.91 5.46 1.66
N VAL A 49 6.02 4.22 2.17
CA VAL A 49 5.25 3.09 1.64
C VAL A 49 3.75 3.33 1.81
N ASN A 50 3.30 3.80 2.97
CA ASN A 50 1.90 4.09 3.22
C ASN A 50 1.35 5.24 2.36
N HIS A 51 2.13 6.26 2.02
CA HIS A 51 1.68 7.31 1.11
C HIS A 51 1.37 6.80 -0.30
N VAL A 52 2.09 5.77 -0.74
CA VAL A 52 1.87 5.16 -2.06
C VAL A 52 0.76 4.12 -2.04
N LEU A 53 0.80 3.16 -1.10
CA LEU A 53 -0.12 2.01 -1.06
C LEU A 53 -1.32 2.18 -0.12
N GLY A 54 -1.28 3.16 0.78
CA GLY A 54 -2.33 3.38 1.77
C GLY A 54 -3.68 3.67 1.13
N SER A 55 -4.73 3.57 1.96
CA SER A 55 -6.11 3.85 1.55
C SER A 55 -6.33 5.30 1.14
N GLU A 56 -5.53 6.22 1.68
CA GLU A 56 -5.59 7.62 1.32
C GLU A 56 -4.73 7.91 0.10
N TRP A 57 -5.21 8.81 -0.75
CA TRP A 57 -4.42 9.33 -1.87
C TRP A 57 -3.48 10.40 -1.36
N TRP A 58 -2.18 10.22 -1.60
CA TRP A 58 -1.22 11.29 -1.44
C TRP A 58 -1.08 12.01 -2.78
N SER A 59 -1.34 13.31 -2.74
CA SER A 59 -1.43 14.21 -3.89
C SER A 59 -0.73 15.53 -3.55
N GLN A 60 -0.47 16.37 -4.55
CA GLN A 60 0.31 17.59 -4.36
C GLN A 60 -0.24 18.54 -3.31
N ASP A 61 -1.57 18.65 -3.19
CA ASP A 61 -2.26 19.46 -2.17
C ASP A 61 -2.00 19.01 -0.74
N ARG A 62 -1.54 17.77 -0.54
CA ARG A 62 -1.18 17.20 0.76
C ARG A 62 0.31 17.22 1.05
N LEU A 63 1.14 17.75 0.14
CA LEU A 63 2.56 17.89 0.36
C LEU A 63 2.82 19.11 1.24
N GLU A 64 3.57 18.91 2.30
CA GLU A 64 4.07 20.00 3.12
C GLU A 64 5.57 20.15 2.95
N THR A 65 6.12 21.33 3.23
CA THR A 65 7.56 21.60 3.16
C THR A 65 8.38 20.59 3.98
N HIS A 66 7.81 20.05 5.06
CA HIS A 66 8.47 19.06 5.92
C HIS A 66 8.60 17.67 5.28
N ASP A 67 7.84 17.36 4.23
CA ASP A 67 7.94 16.11 3.48
C ASP A 67 9.16 16.06 2.58
N PHE A 68 9.72 17.23 2.22
CA PHE A 68 10.91 17.32 1.37
C PHE A 68 12.19 17.17 2.20
N TYR A 69 13.17 16.49 1.64
CA TYR A 69 14.46 16.32 2.31
C TYR A 69 15.08 17.65 2.67
N ALA A 70 15.54 17.77 3.92
CA ALA A 70 16.08 19.01 4.48
C ALA A 70 15.13 20.23 4.37
N ARG A 71 13.81 19.99 4.24
CA ARG A 71 12.77 21.03 4.08
C ARG A 71 12.99 21.92 2.86
N LYS A 72 13.49 21.33 1.77
CA LYS A 72 13.86 22.01 0.54
C LYS A 72 13.03 21.46 -0.62
N GLU A 73 12.05 22.22 -1.09
CA GLU A 73 11.11 21.78 -2.14
C GLU A 73 11.77 21.48 -3.49
N GLN A 74 12.96 22.03 -3.72
CA GLN A 74 13.80 21.66 -4.87
C GLN A 74 14.25 20.19 -4.83
N ASN A 75 14.29 19.56 -3.65
CA ASN A 75 14.61 18.15 -3.50
C ASN A 75 13.38 17.31 -3.86
N ARG A 76 13.17 17.08 -5.15
CA ARG A 76 11.97 16.39 -5.64
C ARG A 76 11.83 15.00 -5.03
N ILE A 77 10.67 14.75 -4.41
CA ILE A 77 10.32 13.48 -3.79
C ILE A 77 10.11 12.43 -4.87
N SER A 78 10.64 11.23 -4.66
CA SER A 78 10.37 10.07 -5.50
C SER A 78 10.28 8.83 -4.64
N ILE A 79 9.15 8.13 -4.66
CA ILE A 79 8.94 6.88 -3.95
C ILE A 79 8.51 5.83 -4.98
N LEU A 80 9.25 4.73 -5.08
CA LEU A 80 8.97 3.63 -6.00
C LEU A 80 8.92 2.31 -5.24
N LEU A 81 7.89 1.53 -5.54
CA LEU A 81 7.59 0.23 -4.95
C LEU A 81 7.45 -0.78 -6.10
N THR A 82 8.38 -1.71 -6.20
CA THR A 82 8.38 -2.74 -7.26
C THR A 82 7.86 -4.05 -6.70
N PHE A 83 7.06 -4.75 -7.50
CA PHE A 83 6.42 -6.00 -7.13
C PHE A 83 7.04 -7.19 -7.87
N ASP A 84 6.79 -8.40 -7.37
CA ASP A 84 7.28 -9.66 -7.93
C ASP A 84 6.73 -9.98 -9.33
N THR A 85 5.64 -9.33 -9.71
CA THR A 85 5.02 -9.40 -11.04
C THR A 85 5.66 -8.42 -12.05
N GLY A 86 6.59 -7.58 -11.61
CA GLY A 86 7.34 -6.64 -12.45
C GLY A 86 6.78 -5.22 -12.49
N GLU A 87 5.53 -5.01 -12.08
CA GLU A 87 4.94 -3.68 -11.98
C GLU A 87 5.63 -2.85 -10.90
N THR A 88 5.73 -1.55 -11.17
CA THR A 88 6.19 -0.56 -10.20
C THR A 88 5.08 0.45 -9.96
N ILE A 89 4.74 0.67 -8.69
CA ILE A 89 3.86 1.75 -8.27
C ILE A 89 4.73 2.82 -7.63
N GLY A 90 4.42 4.08 -7.86
CA GLY A 90 5.16 5.13 -7.20
C GLY A 90 4.44 6.44 -7.09
N PHE A 91 5.14 7.42 -6.52
CA PHE A 91 4.74 8.81 -6.41
C PHE A 91 5.95 9.67 -6.73
N LYS A 92 5.82 10.55 -7.73
CA LYS A 92 6.88 11.47 -8.15
C LYS A 92 6.31 12.68 -8.87
N TRP A 93 7.14 13.70 -9.05
CA TRP A 93 6.83 14.84 -9.92
C TRP A 93 6.69 14.39 -11.38
N GLN A 94 5.56 14.71 -12.02
CA GLN A 94 5.33 14.48 -13.44
C GLN A 94 5.49 15.80 -14.21
N ALA A 95 6.61 15.96 -14.90
CA ALA A 95 6.96 17.20 -15.59
C ALA A 95 5.93 17.62 -16.64
N GLU A 96 5.35 16.67 -17.38
CA GLU A 96 4.33 16.91 -18.40
C GLU A 96 3.04 17.54 -17.84
N ARG A 97 2.76 17.31 -16.55
CA ARG A 97 1.56 17.80 -15.88
C ARG A 97 1.84 18.94 -14.89
N GLY A 98 3.10 19.17 -14.54
CA GLY A 98 3.49 20.17 -13.55
C GLY A 98 2.98 19.86 -12.14
N GLU A 99 2.87 18.58 -11.77
CA GLU A 99 2.36 18.17 -10.46
C GLU A 99 2.92 16.85 -9.95
N TYR A 100 2.82 16.62 -8.63
CA TYR A 100 3.11 15.32 -8.03
C TYR A 100 1.91 14.38 -8.14
N ARG A 101 2.12 13.17 -8.65
CA ARG A 101 1.08 12.14 -8.78
C ARG A 101 1.56 10.73 -8.50
N GLY A 102 0.63 9.94 -8.01
CA GLY A 102 0.73 8.49 -7.99
C GLY A 102 0.69 7.92 -9.41
N PHE A 103 1.54 6.94 -9.69
CA PHE A 103 1.61 6.27 -10.98
C PHE A 103 1.77 4.76 -10.82
N VAL A 104 1.48 4.04 -11.91
CA VAL A 104 1.80 2.63 -12.10
C VAL A 104 2.54 2.46 -13.42
N ASN A 105 3.59 1.65 -13.42
CA ASN A 105 4.37 1.27 -14.57
C ASN A 105 4.32 -0.25 -14.71
N TYR A 106 3.91 -0.75 -15.88
CA TYR A 106 3.73 -2.18 -16.13
C TYR A 106 4.98 -2.86 -16.71
N GLY A 107 6.17 -2.31 -16.44
CA GLY A 107 7.43 -2.76 -17.04
C GLY A 107 7.65 -2.27 -18.48
N SER A 108 6.70 -1.52 -19.05
CA SER A 108 6.78 -0.98 -20.41
C SER A 108 7.58 0.33 -20.51
N GLY A 109 8.13 0.82 -19.39
CA GLY A 109 8.81 2.11 -19.33
C GLY A 109 7.89 3.33 -19.35
N LYS A 110 6.58 3.12 -19.55
CA LYS A 110 5.54 4.16 -19.50
C LYS A 110 4.81 4.18 -18.17
N ASP A 111 4.63 5.37 -17.64
CA ASP A 111 3.84 5.59 -16.42
C ASP A 111 2.38 5.89 -16.77
N TYR A 112 1.48 5.24 -16.06
CA TYR A 112 0.03 5.42 -16.12
C TYR A 112 -0.47 5.96 -14.78
N SER A 113 -1.61 6.63 -14.78
CA SER A 113 -2.23 7.10 -13.54
C SER A 113 -2.56 5.91 -12.62
N LEU A 114 -2.20 6.04 -11.34
CA LEU A 114 -2.58 5.05 -10.34
C LEU A 114 -4.09 5.12 -10.09
N THR A 115 -4.77 3.97 -10.05
CA THR A 115 -6.23 3.89 -9.85
C THR A 115 -6.60 3.05 -8.63
N ASN A 116 -7.85 3.17 -8.18
CA ASN A 116 -8.37 2.37 -7.07
C ASN A 116 -8.40 0.86 -7.42
N GLU A 117 -8.70 0.52 -8.68
CA GLU A 117 -8.69 -0.86 -9.17
C GLU A 117 -7.29 -1.48 -9.05
N PHE A 118 -6.24 -0.70 -9.31
CA PHE A 118 -4.87 -1.17 -9.12
C PHE A 118 -4.52 -1.30 -7.64
N LYS A 119 -4.82 -0.30 -6.79
CA LYS A 119 -4.61 -0.39 -5.33
C LYS A 119 -5.32 -1.59 -4.69
N ALA A 120 -6.45 -2.02 -5.25
CA ALA A 120 -7.16 -3.21 -4.78
C ALA A 120 -6.36 -4.52 -4.95
N LYS A 121 -5.41 -4.57 -5.90
CA LYS A 121 -4.53 -5.73 -6.12
C LYS A 121 -3.38 -5.82 -5.13
N CYS A 122 -3.02 -4.71 -4.49
CA CYS A 122 -1.94 -4.60 -3.51
C CYS A 122 -2.44 -3.97 -2.20
N PRO A 123 -3.36 -4.65 -1.48
CA PRO A 123 -3.95 -4.10 -0.27
C PRO A 123 -2.88 -3.84 0.80
N CYS A 124 -2.78 -2.59 1.25
CA CYS A 124 -1.89 -2.18 2.34
C CYS A 124 -2.70 -1.68 3.52
N THR A 125 -2.28 -2.03 4.74
CA THR A 125 -2.86 -1.54 5.99
C THR A 125 -1.73 -1.04 6.89
N TYR A 126 -1.82 0.23 7.28
CA TYR A 126 -0.90 0.81 8.26
C TYR A 126 -1.49 0.67 9.66
N LEU A 127 -0.73 0.03 10.55
CA LEU A 127 -1.06 -0.14 11.97
C LEU A 127 -0.11 0.74 12.77
N GLY A 128 -0.62 1.90 13.21
CA GLY A 128 0.10 2.82 14.08
C GLY A 128 0.07 2.37 15.54
N ALA A 129 0.83 3.05 16.38
CA ALA A 129 0.84 2.84 17.83
C ALA A 129 -0.32 3.56 18.56
N ASP A 130 -1.14 4.32 17.83
CA ASP A 130 -2.29 5.06 18.37
C ASP A 130 -3.59 4.24 18.33
N ARG A 131 -4.68 4.80 18.84
CA ARG A 131 -6.03 4.19 18.88
C ARG A 131 -6.64 3.87 17.48
N THR A 132 -5.83 3.93 16.43
CA THR A 132 -6.21 3.47 15.09
C THR A 132 -6.55 1.99 15.05
N PHE A 133 -6.16 1.19 16.05
CA PHE A 133 -6.58 -0.21 16.15
C PHE A 133 -8.11 -0.37 16.18
N ASP A 134 -8.82 0.40 17.00
CA ASP A 134 -10.29 0.35 17.09
C ASP A 134 -10.95 0.72 15.75
N ARG A 135 -10.37 1.71 15.06
CA ARG A 135 -10.81 2.13 13.72
C ARG A 135 -10.55 1.04 12.67
N GLN A 136 -9.42 0.33 12.74
CA GLN A 136 -9.12 -0.81 11.86
C GLN A 136 -10.03 -2.02 12.11
N MET A 137 -10.57 -2.16 13.32
CA MET A 137 -11.53 -3.21 13.70
C MET A 137 -12.98 -2.91 13.27
N SER A 138 -13.30 -1.67 12.90
CA SER A 138 -14.61 -1.32 12.34
C SER A 138 -14.82 -1.89 10.93
N PHE A 139 -16.07 -2.10 10.50
CA PHE A 139 -16.43 -2.75 9.22
C PHE A 139 -16.54 -1.81 8.00
N TYR A 140 -15.85 -0.67 7.98
CA TYR A 140 -15.78 0.18 6.78
C TYR A 140 -14.83 -0.42 5.73
N ASP A 141 -15.14 -0.33 4.45
CA ASP A 141 -14.40 -1.05 3.38
C ASP A 141 -12.90 -0.75 3.28
N TRP A 142 -12.44 0.41 3.77
CA TRP A 142 -11.03 0.81 3.75
C TRP A 142 -10.23 0.33 4.98
N THR A 143 -10.89 -0.19 6.02
CA THR A 143 -10.26 -0.73 7.23
C THR A 143 -9.78 -2.16 7.02
N LEU A 144 -8.99 -2.67 7.95
CA LEU A 144 -8.57 -4.07 7.94
C LEU A 144 -9.77 -5.03 7.90
N MET A 145 -10.73 -4.86 8.82
CA MET A 145 -11.90 -5.76 8.89
C MET A 145 -12.82 -5.62 7.68
N GLY A 146 -12.98 -4.42 7.13
CA GLY A 146 -13.72 -4.21 5.89
C GLY A 146 -13.07 -4.89 4.68
N LYS A 147 -11.73 -4.77 4.54
CA LYS A 147 -10.97 -5.47 3.49
C LYS A 147 -11.10 -6.99 3.63
N ILE A 148 -10.93 -7.53 4.84
CA ILE A 148 -11.11 -8.98 5.12
C ILE A 148 -12.53 -9.42 4.74
N ARG A 149 -13.55 -8.68 5.20
CA ARG A 149 -14.96 -8.95 4.87
C ARG A 149 -15.20 -8.96 3.37
N LYS A 150 -14.69 -7.96 2.65
CA LYS A 150 -14.87 -7.83 1.19
C LYS A 150 -14.24 -9.00 0.45
N THR A 151 -13.00 -9.35 0.79
CA THR A 151 -12.31 -10.51 0.20
C THR A 151 -13.02 -11.82 0.55
N PHE A 152 -13.46 -11.99 1.79
CA PHE A 152 -14.21 -13.17 2.23
C PHE A 152 -15.53 -13.29 1.46
N HIS A 153 -16.32 -12.20 1.39
CA HIS A 153 -17.59 -12.18 0.69
C HIS A 153 -17.41 -12.53 -0.79
N GLN A 154 -16.45 -11.91 -1.48
CA GLN A 154 -16.13 -12.21 -2.89
C GLN A 154 -15.81 -13.70 -3.12
N ARG A 155 -15.08 -14.33 -2.19
CA ARG A 155 -14.75 -15.77 -2.28
C ARG A 155 -15.92 -16.68 -1.93
N CYS A 156 -16.82 -16.24 -1.05
CA CYS A 156 -17.98 -17.01 -0.63
C CYS A 156 -19.17 -16.88 -1.59
N THR A 157 -19.29 -15.79 -2.36
CA THR A 157 -20.42 -15.59 -3.29
C THR A 157 -20.62 -16.75 -4.27
N PRO A 158 -19.57 -17.29 -4.94
CA PRO A 158 -19.72 -18.48 -5.79
C PRO A 158 -20.10 -19.76 -5.02
N LEU A 159 -19.85 -19.79 -3.71
CA LEU A 159 -20.08 -20.94 -2.83
C LEU A 159 -21.38 -20.81 -2.00
N ALA A 160 -22.18 -19.77 -2.22
CA ALA A 160 -23.28 -19.41 -1.33
C ALA A 160 -24.31 -20.55 -1.16
N SER A 161 -24.64 -21.26 -2.24
CA SER A 161 -25.56 -22.40 -2.20
C SER A 161 -24.99 -23.57 -1.39
N GLN A 162 -23.71 -23.90 -1.59
CA GLN A 162 -23.02 -24.98 -0.88
C GLN A 162 -22.87 -24.67 0.62
N LEU A 163 -22.52 -23.42 0.95
CA LEU A 163 -22.43 -22.94 2.32
C LEU A 163 -23.78 -23.00 3.04
N ARG A 164 -24.88 -22.62 2.35
CA ARG A 164 -26.23 -22.74 2.90
C ARG A 164 -26.63 -24.20 3.13
N ALA A 165 -26.31 -25.10 2.20
CA ALA A 165 -26.60 -26.52 2.34
C ALA A 165 -25.85 -27.12 3.55
N LYS A 166 -24.55 -26.85 3.68
CA LYS A 166 -23.71 -27.26 4.83
C LYS A 166 -24.18 -26.68 6.16
N PHE A 167 -24.60 -25.41 6.17
CA PHE A 167 -25.14 -24.79 7.38
C PHE A 167 -26.44 -25.45 7.82
N ASN A 168 -27.33 -25.74 6.87
CA ASN A 168 -28.57 -26.44 7.17
C ASN A 168 -28.31 -27.85 7.73
N GLU A 169 -27.41 -28.63 7.13
CA GLU A 169 -26.96 -29.96 7.63
C GLU A 169 -26.56 -29.88 9.12
N ILE A 170 -25.75 -28.88 9.49
CA ILE A 170 -25.27 -28.69 10.87
C ILE A 170 -26.41 -28.26 11.81
N VAL A 171 -27.30 -27.36 11.37
CA VAL A 171 -28.37 -26.82 12.23
C VAL A 171 -29.53 -27.79 12.39
N THR A 172 -29.84 -28.59 11.36
CA THR A 172 -30.96 -29.56 11.42
C THR A 172 -30.56 -30.92 11.97
N GLY A 173 -29.26 -31.21 12.13
CA GLY A 173 -28.76 -32.42 12.77
C GLY A 173 -29.09 -33.73 12.03
N VAL A 174 -29.33 -33.66 10.72
CA VAL A 174 -29.52 -34.80 9.81
C VAL A 174 -28.38 -34.83 8.81
#